data_AF-A0A9D1JE96-F1
#
_entry.id   AF-A0A9D1JE96-F1
#
_cell.length_a   1.000
_cell.length_b   1.000
_cell.length_c   1.000
_cell.angle_alpha   90.00
_cell.angle_beta   90.00
_cell.angle_gamma   90.00
#
_symmetry.space_group_name_H-M   'P 1'
#
loop_
_entity.id
_entity.type
_entity.pdbx_description
1 polymer ?
#
loop_
_entity_poly.entity_id
_entity_poly.type
_entity_poly.pdbx_seq_one_letter_code
_entity_poly.pdbx_strand_id
1 'polypeptide(L)'
;MLGLPTETEEDRKGIAELSEKIARRYYQIPKDQRHGKVQIVASSSFFVPKPFTPFQWARMCTKEEFLDHARLVNRTFKEQLNRKSLKYNWHEADVTVLEGVLARGDRRVAPVILKAYEKGCIFDAWSETFDNDRWMEAFEECRVSIDFYNTRERSVDEILPWDFIDTGVSKEFLKREWKRAKEETVTPNCRMQCSGCGVMKFGGGVCFENKNSVC
;
A
#
# COMPACT_ATOMS: atom_id res chain seq x y z
N MET A 1 1.59 -6.09 3.08
CA MET A 1 0.53 -5.09 2.87
C MET A 1 -0.79 -5.83 2.81
N LEU A 2 -1.87 -5.26 3.32
CA LEU A 2 -3.21 -5.88 3.34
C LEU A 2 -4.23 -5.05 2.57
N GLY A 3 -5.19 -5.70 1.92
CA GLY A 3 -6.27 -5.05 1.18
C GLY A 3 -5.93 -4.68 -0.27
N LEU A 4 -5.00 -5.42 -0.90
CA LEU A 4 -4.77 -5.29 -2.34
C LEU A 4 -6.01 -5.77 -3.13
N PRO A 5 -6.30 -5.21 -4.32
CA PRO A 5 -7.54 -5.51 -5.06
C PRO A 5 -7.78 -6.98 -5.43
N THR A 6 -6.71 -7.77 -5.59
CA THR A 6 -6.77 -9.20 -5.93
C THR A 6 -6.38 -10.09 -4.74
N GLU A 7 -6.26 -9.52 -3.53
CA GLU A 7 -5.78 -10.26 -2.36
C GLU A 7 -6.78 -11.30 -1.88
N THR A 8 -6.35 -12.56 -1.86
CA THR A 8 -7.13 -13.69 -1.38
C THR A 8 -6.95 -13.93 0.12
N GLU A 9 -7.79 -14.80 0.70
CA GLU A 9 -7.60 -15.24 2.07
C GLU A 9 -6.29 -16.03 2.25
N GLU A 10 -5.88 -16.77 1.22
CA GLU A 10 -4.64 -17.55 1.22
C GLU A 10 -3.41 -16.65 1.25
N ASP A 11 -3.41 -15.54 0.49
CA ASP A 11 -2.33 -14.55 0.54
C ASP A 11 -2.15 -13.97 1.96
N ARG A 12 -3.26 -13.66 2.63
CA ARG A 12 -3.26 -13.13 4.00
C ARG A 12 -2.70 -14.16 4.98
N LYS A 13 -3.20 -15.40 4.93
CA LYS A 13 -2.67 -16.50 5.77
C LYS A 13 -1.21 -16.79 5.50
N GLY A 14 -0.79 -16.65 4.23
CA GLY A 14 0.58 -16.84 3.76
C GLY A 14 1.62 -16.03 4.54
N ILE A 15 1.26 -14.85 5.08
CA ILE A 15 2.15 -14.04 5.94
C ILE A 15 2.55 -14.83 7.20
N ALA A 16 1.59 -15.42 7.89
CA ALA A 16 1.81 -16.20 9.10
C ALA A 16 2.52 -17.52 8.80
N GLU A 17 2.11 -18.19 7.72
CA GLU A 17 2.69 -19.46 7.28
C GLU A 17 4.15 -19.33 6.84
N LEU A 18 4.49 -18.26 6.12
CA LEU A 18 5.87 -17.96 5.76
C LEU A 18 6.72 -17.69 7.01
N SER A 19 6.17 -16.93 7.96
CA SER A 19 6.85 -16.66 9.24
C SER A 19 7.12 -17.96 10.03
N GLU A 20 6.15 -18.88 10.06
CA GLU A 20 6.32 -20.22 10.63
C GLU A 20 7.36 -21.05 9.87
N LYS A 21 7.37 -21.03 8.53
CA LYS A 21 8.37 -21.73 7.71
C LYS A 21 9.79 -21.24 8.06
N ILE A 22 9.97 -19.94 8.25
CA ILE A 22 11.25 -19.35 8.68
C ILE A 22 11.60 -19.81 10.10
N ALA A 23 10.65 -19.83 11.05
CA ALA A 23 10.89 -20.31 12.41
C ALA A 23 11.31 -21.79 12.43
N ARG A 24 10.61 -22.63 11.67
CA ARG A 24 10.93 -24.05 11.52
C ARG A 24 12.34 -24.23 10.98
N ARG A 25 12.73 -23.45 9.96
CA ARG A 25 14.07 -23.50 9.39
C ARG A 25 15.16 -23.19 10.42
N TYR A 26 14.95 -22.20 11.28
CA TYR A 26 15.87 -21.91 12.39
C TYR A 26 15.98 -23.08 13.37
N TYR A 27 14.86 -23.70 13.74
CA TYR A 27 14.85 -24.84 14.67
C TYR A 27 15.31 -26.17 14.06
N GLN A 28 15.70 -26.21 12.79
CA GLN A 28 16.44 -27.34 12.20
C GLN A 28 17.95 -27.27 12.47
N ILE A 29 18.49 -26.10 12.80
CA ILE A 29 19.91 -25.93 13.16
C ILE A 29 20.20 -26.75 14.43
N PRO A 30 21.33 -27.47 14.58
CA PRO A 30 21.67 -28.17 15.83
C PRO A 30 21.64 -27.24 17.05
N LYS A 31 21.17 -27.73 18.21
CA LYS A 31 20.88 -26.89 19.39
C LYS A 31 22.12 -26.16 19.91
N ASP A 32 23.29 -26.78 19.81
CA ASP A 32 24.62 -26.26 20.15
C ASP A 32 25.09 -25.15 19.19
N GLN A 33 24.50 -25.06 18.00
CA GLN A 33 24.83 -24.05 16.98
C GLN A 33 23.79 -22.91 16.93
N ARG A 34 22.76 -22.94 17.78
CA ARG A 34 21.72 -21.91 17.83
C ARG A 34 22.10 -20.76 18.76
N HIS A 35 21.77 -19.55 18.36
CA HIS A 35 21.88 -18.35 19.19
C HIS A 35 20.58 -18.12 19.96
N GLY A 36 20.30 -19.00 20.92
CA GLY A 36 19.08 -18.93 21.73
C GLY A 36 17.81 -19.08 20.87
N LYS A 37 16.77 -18.33 21.23
CA LYS A 37 15.46 -18.38 20.58
C LYS A 37 15.35 -17.31 19.50
N VAL A 38 14.94 -17.68 18.29
CA VAL A 38 14.61 -16.71 17.25
C VAL A 38 13.35 -15.92 17.59
N GLN A 39 13.31 -14.66 17.15
CA GLN A 39 12.11 -13.83 17.11
C GLN A 39 11.92 -13.33 15.68
N ILE A 40 10.78 -13.69 15.08
CA ILE A 40 10.40 -13.29 13.73
C ILE A 40 9.28 -12.29 13.87
N VAL A 41 9.52 -11.07 13.41
CA VAL A 41 8.55 -9.98 13.46
C VAL A 41 8.06 -9.71 12.05
N ALA A 42 6.78 -9.92 11.81
CA ALA A 42 6.09 -9.51 10.59
C ALA A 42 5.26 -8.26 10.88
N SER A 43 5.32 -7.29 9.97
CA SER A 43 4.52 -6.07 10.07
C SER A 43 3.76 -5.85 8.77
N SER A 44 2.47 -5.50 8.85
CA SER A 44 1.65 -5.17 7.69
C SER A 44 1.14 -3.73 7.72
N SER A 45 1.29 -3.01 6.62
CA SER A 45 0.53 -1.80 6.33
C SER A 45 -0.74 -2.12 5.53
N PHE A 46 -1.69 -1.20 5.54
CA PHE A 46 -2.89 -1.25 4.72
C PHE A 46 -2.65 -0.61 3.35
N PHE A 47 -3.31 -1.14 2.34
CA PHE A 47 -3.16 -0.69 0.96
C PHE A 47 -3.82 0.68 0.75
N VAL A 48 -3.04 1.65 0.27
CA VAL A 48 -3.51 2.98 -0.11
C VAL A 48 -3.19 3.20 -1.59
N PRO A 49 -4.20 3.34 -2.47
CA PRO A 49 -3.98 3.73 -3.86
C PRO A 49 -3.25 5.05 -3.97
N LYS A 50 -2.16 5.07 -4.75
CA LYS A 50 -1.32 6.24 -4.96
C LYS A 50 -1.42 6.78 -6.39
N PRO A 51 -1.37 8.12 -6.58
CA PRO A 51 -1.23 8.74 -7.89
C PRO A 51 -0.06 8.15 -8.68
N PHE A 52 -0.19 8.11 -10.00
CA PHE A 52 0.84 7.64 -10.94
C PHE A 52 1.26 6.17 -10.75
N THR A 53 0.41 5.37 -10.11
CA THR A 53 0.60 3.92 -9.99
C THR A 53 -0.47 3.18 -10.79
N PRO A 54 -0.23 1.92 -11.21
CA PRO A 54 -1.26 1.10 -11.84
C PRO A 54 -2.51 0.91 -10.97
N PHE A 55 -2.39 1.09 -9.66
CA PHE A 55 -3.49 0.92 -8.72
C PHE A 55 -4.24 2.20 -8.39
N GLN A 56 -3.96 3.33 -9.07
CA GLN A 56 -4.58 4.62 -8.77
C GLN A 56 -6.12 4.67 -8.94
N TRP A 57 -6.69 3.67 -9.64
CA TRP A 57 -8.14 3.49 -9.83
C TRP A 57 -8.77 2.49 -8.85
N ALA A 58 -7.97 1.80 -8.05
CA ALA A 58 -8.46 0.81 -7.12
C ALA A 58 -9.31 1.46 -6.01
N ARG A 59 -10.39 0.79 -5.61
CA ARG A 59 -11.03 1.11 -4.34
C ARG A 59 -10.08 0.78 -3.20
N MET A 60 -10.16 1.54 -2.13
CA MET A 60 -9.57 1.16 -0.86
C MET A 60 -10.58 0.32 -0.07
N CYS A 61 -10.09 -0.59 0.77
CA CYS A 61 -10.95 -1.26 1.75
C CYS A 61 -11.53 -0.26 2.75
N THR A 62 -12.68 -0.59 3.34
CA THR A 62 -13.19 0.15 4.50
C THR A 62 -12.31 -0.13 5.72
N LYS A 63 -12.47 0.70 6.77
CA LYS A 63 -11.78 0.49 8.05
C LYS A 63 -12.05 -0.91 8.60
N GLU A 64 -13.30 -1.36 8.53
CA GLU A 64 -13.77 -2.66 9.02
C GLU A 64 -13.12 -3.80 8.22
N GLU A 65 -13.11 -3.71 6.89
CA GLU A 65 -12.46 -4.70 6.02
C GLU A 65 -10.96 -4.83 6.34
N PHE A 66 -10.25 -3.70 6.54
CA PHE A 66 -8.84 -3.73 6.94
C PHE A 66 -8.61 -4.40 8.28
N LEU A 67 -9.44 -4.08 9.28
CA LEU A 67 -9.38 -4.69 10.60
C LEU A 67 -9.70 -6.18 10.55
N ASP A 68 -10.65 -6.62 9.70
CA ASP A 68 -10.94 -8.03 9.47
C ASP A 68 -9.76 -8.77 8.86
N HIS A 69 -9.11 -8.17 7.85
CA HIS A 69 -7.91 -8.74 7.24
C HIS A 69 -6.77 -8.86 8.27
N ALA A 70 -6.52 -7.82 9.07
CA ALA A 70 -5.49 -7.86 10.11
C ALA A 70 -5.81 -8.88 11.20
N ARG A 71 -7.09 -8.99 11.62
CA ARG A 71 -7.55 -9.98 12.61
C ARG A 71 -7.37 -11.41 12.12
N LEU A 72 -7.67 -11.67 10.84
CA LEU A 72 -7.43 -12.97 10.22
C LEU A 72 -5.96 -13.35 10.32
N VAL A 73 -5.05 -12.48 9.86
CA VAL A 73 -3.59 -12.73 9.91
C VAL A 73 -3.15 -13.00 11.35
N ASN A 74 -3.55 -12.14 12.29
CA ASN A 74 -3.20 -12.29 13.70
C ASN A 74 -3.71 -13.61 14.30
N ARG A 75 -4.92 -14.05 13.94
CA ARG A 75 -5.44 -15.36 14.33
C ARG A 75 -4.57 -16.47 13.77
N THR A 76 -4.23 -16.42 12.48
CA THR A 76 -3.38 -17.43 11.83
C THR A 76 -1.99 -17.49 12.46
N PHE A 77 -1.42 -16.38 12.91
CA PHE A 77 -0.18 -16.38 13.71
C PHE A 77 -0.31 -17.14 15.03
N LYS A 78 -1.45 -17.01 15.73
CA LYS A 78 -1.71 -17.68 17.02
C LYS A 78 -1.93 -19.19 16.88
N GLU A 79 -2.29 -19.64 15.69
CA GLU A 79 -2.49 -21.06 15.32
C GLU A 79 -1.16 -21.77 14.98
N GLN A 80 -0.07 -21.03 14.71
CA GLN A 80 1.22 -21.62 14.34
C GLN A 80 1.90 -22.33 15.51
N LEU A 81 2.63 -23.41 15.21
CA LEU A 81 3.36 -24.21 16.21
C LEU A 81 4.41 -23.36 16.94
N ASN A 82 5.17 -22.55 16.21
CA ASN A 82 6.21 -21.71 16.78
C ASN A 82 5.71 -20.31 17.18
N ARG A 83 4.41 -20.12 17.45
CA ARG A 83 3.81 -18.81 17.79
C ARG A 83 4.55 -18.00 18.85
N LYS A 84 5.25 -18.64 19.80
CA LYS A 84 6.06 -17.92 20.81
C LYS A 84 7.30 -17.23 20.23
N SER A 85 7.69 -17.58 19.02
CA SER A 85 8.81 -17.04 18.25
C SER A 85 8.33 -16.09 17.14
N LEU A 86 7.02 -15.88 17.04
CA LEU A 86 6.41 -15.05 16.01
C LEU A 86 5.74 -13.86 16.66
N LYS A 87 5.94 -12.67 16.09
CA LYS A 87 5.25 -11.44 16.47
C LYS A 87 4.66 -10.81 15.22
N TYR A 88 3.42 -10.38 15.31
CA TYR A 88 2.73 -9.68 14.23
C TYR A 88 2.31 -8.29 14.70
N ASN A 89 2.65 -7.27 13.91
CA ASN A 89 2.18 -5.90 14.10
C ASN A 89 1.40 -5.45 12.85
N TRP A 90 0.38 -4.61 13.02
CA TRP A 90 -0.30 -3.98 11.89
C TRP A 90 -0.51 -2.49 12.18
N HIS A 91 -0.65 -1.72 11.12
CA HIS A 91 -0.84 -0.27 11.21
C HIS A 91 -2.24 0.11 11.70
N GLU A 92 -2.35 1.32 12.27
CA GLU A 92 -3.62 1.92 12.66
C GLU A 92 -4.48 2.25 11.43
N ALA A 93 -5.74 1.80 11.45
CA ALA A 93 -6.63 1.94 10.30
C ALA A 93 -7.04 3.40 10.05
N ASP A 94 -7.15 4.20 11.12
CA ASP A 94 -7.58 5.60 11.03
C ASP A 94 -6.60 6.50 10.28
N VAL A 95 -5.31 6.37 10.58
CA VAL A 95 -4.24 7.07 9.85
C VAL A 95 -4.26 6.67 8.37
N THR A 96 -4.54 5.40 8.07
CA THR A 96 -4.62 4.91 6.68
C THR A 96 -5.79 5.54 5.95
N VAL A 97 -6.97 5.66 6.58
CA VAL A 97 -8.15 6.32 5.99
C VAL A 97 -7.82 7.77 5.62
N LEU A 98 -7.18 8.52 6.53
CA LEU A 98 -6.72 9.89 6.26
C LEU A 98 -5.71 9.93 5.11
N GLU A 99 -4.70 9.05 5.13
CA GLU A 99 -3.70 8.93 4.07
C GLU A 99 -4.35 8.69 2.70
N GLY A 100 -5.42 7.88 2.65
CA GLY A 100 -6.18 7.60 1.44
C GLY A 100 -6.85 8.84 0.85
N VAL A 101 -7.37 9.74 1.69
CA VAL A 101 -7.96 11.00 1.25
C VAL A 101 -6.88 11.95 0.76
N LEU A 102 -5.80 12.13 1.52
CA LEU A 102 -4.73 13.06 1.17
C LEU A 102 -3.98 12.62 -0.09
N ALA A 103 -3.75 11.30 -0.27
CA ALA A 103 -3.10 10.77 -1.45
C ALA A 103 -3.92 10.96 -2.74
N ARG A 104 -5.26 11.03 -2.63
CA ARG A 104 -6.17 11.16 -3.78
C ARG A 104 -6.92 12.50 -3.79
N GLY A 105 -6.48 13.43 -2.95
CA GLY A 105 -7.17 14.68 -2.72
C GLY A 105 -7.15 15.58 -3.94
N ASP A 106 -8.17 16.42 -4.04
CA ASP A 106 -8.21 17.54 -4.98
C ASP A 106 -8.38 18.86 -4.22
N ARG A 107 -8.60 19.95 -4.93
CA ARG A 107 -8.81 21.28 -4.34
C ARG A 107 -9.88 21.34 -3.24
N ARG A 108 -10.84 20.41 -3.23
CA ARG A 108 -11.89 20.32 -2.18
C ARG A 108 -11.33 19.83 -0.84
N VAL A 109 -10.18 19.16 -0.81
CA VAL A 109 -9.51 18.71 0.42
C VAL A 109 -8.71 19.84 1.07
N ALA A 110 -8.32 20.88 0.33
CA ALA A 110 -7.53 21.98 0.88
C ALA A 110 -8.18 22.69 2.09
N PRO A 111 -9.49 23.01 2.09
CA PRO A 111 -10.17 23.55 3.27
C PRO A 111 -10.13 22.63 4.49
N VAL A 112 -10.17 21.30 4.29
CA VAL A 112 -10.08 20.31 5.38
C VAL A 112 -8.72 20.37 6.04
N ILE A 113 -7.64 20.41 5.25
CA ILE A 113 -6.27 20.50 5.76
C ILE A 113 -6.09 21.77 6.59
N LEU A 114 -6.59 22.91 6.07
CA LEU A 114 -6.57 24.18 6.81
C LEU A 114 -7.36 24.07 8.12
N LYS A 115 -8.58 23.52 8.07
CA LYS A 115 -9.44 23.37 9.25
C LYS A 115 -8.83 22.44 10.31
N ALA A 116 -8.24 21.33 9.90
CA ALA A 116 -7.54 20.42 10.80
C ALA A 116 -6.36 21.13 11.48
N TYR A 117 -5.58 21.90 10.73
CA TYR A 117 -4.51 22.72 11.29
C TYR A 117 -5.03 23.76 12.30
N GLU A 118 -6.12 24.48 11.98
CA GLU A 118 -6.77 25.43 12.90
C GLU A 118 -7.29 24.76 14.19
N LYS A 119 -7.67 23.48 14.11
CA LYS A 119 -8.04 22.63 15.27
C LYS A 119 -6.82 22.08 16.03
N GLY A 120 -5.60 22.39 15.59
CA GLY A 120 -4.36 22.00 16.25
C GLY A 120 -3.83 20.63 15.85
N CYS A 121 -4.26 20.06 14.72
CA CYS A 121 -3.64 18.88 14.13
C CYS A 121 -2.24 19.24 13.60
N ILE A 122 -1.20 18.77 14.30
CA ILE A 122 0.21 18.96 13.95
C ILE A 122 0.95 17.68 14.32
N PHE A 123 1.93 17.27 13.51
CA PHE A 123 2.73 16.06 13.71
C PHE A 123 1.91 14.75 13.64
N ASP A 124 0.83 14.70 12.86
CA ASP A 124 -0.04 13.52 12.69
C ASP A 124 0.64 12.25 12.15
N ALA A 125 1.92 12.33 11.76
CA ALA A 125 2.73 11.15 11.45
C ALA A 125 3.06 10.30 12.69
N TRP A 126 2.95 10.86 13.90
CA TRP A 126 3.24 10.18 15.16
C TRP A 126 1.94 9.85 15.89
N SER A 127 1.78 8.59 16.30
CA SER A 127 0.55 8.09 16.93
C SER A 127 0.20 8.81 18.24
N GLU A 128 1.19 9.37 18.94
CA GLU A 128 0.99 10.08 20.21
C GLU A 128 0.33 11.45 20.04
N THR A 129 0.43 12.05 18.85
CA THR A 129 -0.11 13.37 18.52
C THR A 129 -1.27 13.31 17.54
N PHE A 130 -1.50 12.16 16.91
CA PHE A 130 -2.60 11.96 15.98
C PHE A 130 -3.96 11.97 16.69
N ASP A 131 -4.83 12.90 16.29
CA ASP A 131 -6.19 13.05 16.81
C ASP A 131 -7.19 12.90 15.65
N ASN A 132 -7.80 11.72 15.56
CA ASN A 132 -8.76 11.40 14.50
C ASN A 132 -10.05 12.23 14.62
N ASP A 133 -10.51 12.51 15.84
CA ASP A 133 -11.78 13.21 16.07
C ASP A 133 -11.73 14.62 15.47
N ARG A 134 -10.60 15.33 15.64
CA ARG A 134 -10.37 16.64 15.00
C ARG A 134 -10.40 16.59 13.48
N TRP A 135 -9.85 15.53 12.88
CA TRP A 135 -9.93 15.33 11.45
C TRP A 135 -11.36 15.06 10.99
N MET A 136 -12.11 14.21 11.70
CA MET A 136 -13.50 13.92 11.36
C MET A 136 -14.39 15.16 11.46
N GLU A 137 -14.20 15.99 12.49
CA GLU A 137 -14.86 17.30 12.59
C GLU A 137 -14.50 18.22 11.42
N ALA A 138 -13.23 18.27 11.03
CA ALA A 138 -12.78 19.08 9.88
C ALA A 138 -13.42 18.63 8.57
N PHE A 139 -13.54 17.31 8.34
CA PHE A 139 -14.24 16.75 7.17
C PHE A 139 -15.72 17.13 7.15
N GLU A 140 -16.40 17.01 8.30
CA GLU A 140 -17.83 17.34 8.45
C GLU A 140 -18.09 18.83 8.21
N GLU A 141 -17.33 19.72 8.86
CA GLU A 141 -17.46 21.18 8.69
C GLU A 141 -17.24 21.62 7.24
N CYS A 142 -16.27 20.99 6.54
CA CYS A 142 -15.98 21.29 5.14
C CYS A 142 -16.90 20.56 4.16
N ARG A 143 -17.78 19.66 4.65
CA ARG A 143 -18.68 18.82 3.84
C ARG A 143 -17.95 17.99 2.79
N VAL A 144 -16.82 17.42 3.19
CA VAL A 144 -15.96 16.60 2.33
C VAL A 144 -16.14 15.12 2.69
N SER A 145 -16.76 14.35 1.80
CA SER A 145 -16.95 12.91 2.00
C SER A 145 -15.63 12.15 1.88
N ILE A 146 -15.27 11.41 2.93
CA ILE A 146 -14.12 10.49 2.95
C ILE A 146 -14.32 9.34 1.95
N ASP A 147 -15.52 8.76 1.91
CA ASP A 147 -15.88 7.65 1.03
C ASP A 147 -15.74 7.98 -0.45
N PHE A 148 -16.04 9.23 -0.82
CA PHE A 148 -15.83 9.72 -2.19
C PHE A 148 -14.38 9.50 -2.68
N TYR A 149 -13.40 9.66 -1.78
CA TYR A 149 -11.99 9.47 -2.11
C TYR A 149 -11.53 8.04 -1.90
N ASN A 150 -12.00 7.36 -0.85
CA ASN A 150 -11.44 6.09 -0.40
C ASN A 150 -12.11 4.86 -1.01
N THR A 151 -13.44 4.74 -0.86
CA THR A 151 -14.17 3.48 -1.10
C THR A 151 -14.86 3.47 -2.45
N ARG A 152 -15.05 4.64 -3.09
CA ARG A 152 -15.63 4.75 -4.43
C ARG A 152 -14.76 4.07 -5.49
N GLU A 153 -15.38 3.21 -6.29
CA GLU A 153 -14.75 2.67 -7.51
C GLU A 153 -14.56 3.76 -8.56
N ARG A 154 -13.40 3.74 -9.23
CA ARG A 154 -13.05 4.73 -10.26
C ARG A 154 -12.93 4.05 -11.62
N SER A 155 -13.50 4.69 -12.63
CA SER A 155 -13.30 4.26 -14.01
C SER A 155 -11.87 4.56 -14.45
N VAL A 156 -11.31 3.72 -15.32
CA VAL A 156 -10.00 3.98 -15.95
C VAL A 156 -10.03 5.23 -16.85
N ASP A 157 -11.22 5.64 -17.28
CA ASP A 157 -11.46 6.82 -18.11
C ASP A 157 -11.79 8.07 -17.28
N GLU A 158 -11.83 7.97 -15.95
CA GLU A 158 -12.01 9.12 -15.07
C GLU A 158 -10.84 10.10 -15.22
N ILE A 159 -11.18 11.39 -15.22
CA ILE A 159 -10.19 12.48 -15.12
C ILE A 159 -9.77 12.58 -13.66
N LEU A 160 -8.49 12.32 -13.40
CA LEU A 160 -7.93 12.31 -12.06
C LEU A 160 -7.37 13.70 -11.70
N PRO A 161 -7.45 14.12 -10.42
CA PRO A 161 -6.96 15.43 -9.99
C PRO A 161 -5.49 15.71 -10.32
N TRP A 162 -4.68 14.67 -10.50
CA TRP A 162 -3.24 14.76 -10.81
C TRP A 162 -2.91 14.49 -12.28
N ASP A 163 -3.91 14.31 -13.15
CA ASP A 163 -3.67 14.03 -14.59
C ASP A 163 -2.89 15.14 -15.31
N PHE A 164 -2.91 16.37 -14.77
CA PHE A 164 -2.17 17.50 -15.34
C PHE A 164 -0.66 17.47 -15.01
N ILE A 165 -0.21 16.57 -14.14
CA ILE A 165 1.18 16.44 -13.69
C ILE A 165 1.88 15.38 -14.54
N ASP A 166 2.98 15.78 -15.19
CA ASP A 166 3.78 14.88 -16.01
C ASP A 166 4.92 14.24 -15.21
N THR A 167 4.77 12.95 -14.88
CA THR A 167 5.83 12.13 -14.24
C THR A 167 6.70 11.39 -15.26
N GLY A 168 6.40 11.54 -16.55
CA GLY A 168 6.98 10.78 -17.65
C GLY A 168 6.43 9.38 -17.87
N VAL A 169 5.69 8.83 -16.91
CA VAL A 169 4.95 7.59 -17.10
C VAL A 169 3.60 7.90 -17.75
N SER A 170 3.30 7.27 -18.89
CA SER A 170 2.05 7.51 -19.60
C SER A 170 0.84 6.88 -18.89
N LYS A 171 -0.31 7.56 -18.91
CA LYS A 171 -1.57 7.02 -18.37
C LYS A 171 -1.97 5.69 -19.05
N GLU A 172 -1.70 5.56 -20.35
CA GLU A 172 -1.93 4.33 -21.11
C GLU A 172 -1.06 3.17 -20.62
N PHE A 173 0.20 3.42 -20.25
CA PHE A 173 1.01 2.39 -19.59
C PHE A 173 0.38 1.96 -18.25
N LEU A 174 -0.02 2.92 -17.41
CA LEU A 174 -0.66 2.60 -16.11
C LEU A 174 -1.95 1.78 -16.29
N LYS A 175 -2.76 2.08 -17.31
CA LYS A 175 -3.96 1.28 -17.64
C LYS A 175 -3.61 -0.15 -18.04
N ARG A 176 -2.57 -0.35 -18.86
CA ARG A 176 -2.10 -1.70 -19.23
C ARG A 176 -1.61 -2.47 -18.01
N GLU A 177 -0.81 -1.83 -17.15
CA GLU A 177 -0.31 -2.47 -15.93
C GLU A 177 -1.43 -2.76 -14.93
N TRP A 178 -2.48 -1.93 -14.86
CA TRP A 178 -3.66 -2.22 -14.04
C TRP A 178 -4.39 -3.47 -14.51
N LYS A 179 -4.53 -3.63 -15.84
CA LYS A 179 -5.11 -4.83 -16.43
C LYS A 179 -4.24 -6.06 -16.14
N ARG A 180 -2.93 -5.98 -16.38
CA ARG A 180 -1.98 -7.07 -16.10
C ARG A 180 -1.97 -7.48 -14.63
N ALA A 181 -2.04 -6.51 -13.71
CA ALA A 181 -2.12 -6.77 -12.28
C ALA A 181 -3.38 -7.57 -11.91
N LYS A 182 -4.53 -7.24 -12.51
CA LYS A 182 -5.78 -7.99 -12.34
C LYS A 182 -5.74 -9.39 -12.96
N GLU A 183 -4.91 -9.58 -13.98
CA GLU A 183 -4.65 -10.87 -14.63
C GLU A 183 -3.45 -11.61 -14.01
N GLU A 184 -2.94 -11.14 -12.87
CA GLU A 184 -1.76 -11.70 -12.16
C GLU A 184 -0.52 -11.89 -13.06
N THR A 185 -0.42 -11.07 -14.11
CA THR A 185 0.62 -11.18 -15.12
C THR A 185 1.82 -10.32 -14.74
N VAL A 186 2.95 -10.97 -14.44
CA VAL A 186 4.19 -10.29 -14.07
C VAL A 186 4.75 -9.49 -15.25
N THR A 187 5.03 -8.20 -15.02
CA THR A 187 5.78 -7.37 -15.98
C THR A 187 7.28 -7.60 -15.80
N PRO A 188 8.01 -7.99 -16.85
CA PRO A 188 9.44 -8.27 -16.76
C PRO A 188 10.23 -7.00 -16.44
N ASN A 189 11.45 -7.18 -15.94
CA ASN A 189 12.36 -6.07 -15.66
C ASN A 189 12.74 -5.32 -16.95
N CYS A 190 12.88 -3.99 -16.89
CA CYS A 190 13.24 -3.14 -18.03
C CYS A 190 14.56 -3.55 -18.74
N ARG A 191 15.49 -4.23 -18.06
CA ARG A 191 16.72 -4.76 -18.66
C ARG A 191 16.50 -6.01 -19.51
N MET A 192 15.42 -6.76 -19.24
CA MET A 192 15.03 -7.93 -20.03
C MET A 192 14.20 -7.49 -21.23
N GLN A 193 13.21 -6.62 -21.01
CA GLN A 193 12.30 -6.14 -22.04
C GLN A 193 11.74 -4.77 -21.64
N CYS A 194 11.77 -3.81 -22.57
CA CYS A 194 11.15 -2.50 -22.35
C CYS A 194 9.62 -2.62 -22.33
N SER A 195 8.98 -2.16 -21.24
CA SER A 195 7.51 -2.19 -21.09
C SER A 195 6.79 -0.97 -21.67
N GLY A 196 7.54 -0.04 -22.27
CA GLY A 196 6.99 1.14 -22.94
C GLY A 196 6.25 2.09 -21.98
N CYS A 197 6.86 2.43 -20.85
CA CYS A 197 6.24 3.30 -19.85
C CYS A 197 6.22 4.79 -20.23
N GLY A 198 7.11 5.24 -21.13
CA GLY A 198 7.18 6.62 -21.62
C GLY A 198 8.35 7.45 -21.07
N VAL A 199 9.02 6.98 -20.00
CA VAL A 199 10.10 7.72 -19.33
C VAL A 199 11.37 7.91 -20.16
N MET A 200 11.47 7.22 -21.30
CA MET A 200 12.61 7.33 -22.22
C MET A 200 12.85 8.76 -22.70
N LYS A 201 11.83 9.63 -22.68
CA LYS A 201 11.96 11.05 -23.01
C LYS A 201 12.97 11.83 -22.14
N PHE A 202 13.31 11.31 -20.97
CA PHE A 202 14.28 11.94 -20.06
C PHE A 202 15.76 11.68 -20.42
N GLY A 203 16.04 10.85 -21.42
CA GLY A 203 17.40 10.77 -21.99
C GLY A 203 18.44 10.01 -21.16
N GLY A 204 18.06 9.24 -20.13
CA GLY A 204 19.03 8.56 -19.26
C GLY A 204 18.56 7.26 -18.60
N GLY A 205 19.46 6.68 -17.80
CA GLY A 205 19.24 5.45 -17.01
C GLY A 205 19.13 4.18 -17.86
N VAL A 206 18.48 3.15 -17.29
CA VAL A 206 18.29 1.83 -17.90
C VAL A 206 17.68 1.86 -19.30
N CYS A 207 16.94 2.93 -19.65
CA CYS A 207 16.38 3.13 -20.99
C CYS A 207 17.44 3.34 -22.08
N PHE A 208 18.69 3.64 -21.70
CA PHE A 208 19.80 3.96 -22.59
C PHE A 208 21.06 3.10 -22.34
N GLU A 209 21.16 2.42 -21.18
CA GLU A 209 22.30 1.55 -20.81
C GLU A 209 22.69 0.52 -21.90
N ASN A 210 21.71 -0.02 -22.64
CA ASN A 210 21.94 -1.08 -23.64
C ASN A 210 21.80 -0.61 -25.11
N LYS A 211 21.67 0.69 -25.36
CA LYS A 211 21.47 1.22 -26.73
C LYS A 211 22.77 1.51 -27.48
N ASN A 212 23.91 1.47 -26.79
CA ASN A 212 25.24 1.63 -27.40
C ASN A 212 25.88 0.30 -27.84
N SER A 213 25.17 -0.82 -27.75
CA SER A 213 25.64 -2.15 -28.16
C SER A 213 25.23 -2.45 -29.60
N VAL A 214 25.73 -1.67 -30.55
CA VAL A 214 25.70 -2.02 -31.97
C VAL A 214 27.15 -2.03 -32.44
N CYS A 215 27.69 -3.23 -32.68
CA CYS A 215 28.90 -3.44 -33.46
C CYS A 215 28.68 -3.04 -34.91
#